data_AF-A0A4Q5SCN2-F1
#
_entry.id   AF-A0A4Q5SCN2-F1
#
_cell.length_a   1.000
_cell.length_b   1.000
_cell.length_c   1.000
_cell.angle_alpha   90.00
_cell.angle_beta   90.00
_cell.angle_gamma   90.00
#
_symmetry.space_group_name_H-M   'P 1'
#
loop_
_entity.id
_entity.type
_entity.pdbx_description
1 polymer ?
#
loop_
_entity_poly.entity_id
_entity_poly.type
_entity_poly.pdbx_seq_one_letter_code
_entity_poly.pdbx_strand_id
1 'polypeptide(L)'
;VGIMGGAASYALGLAGLGEAAAFSAGTDYKALVCVFLYGGNDHNSMLIPFDAANYARYAAIRGGTGDAGGGLTPALASLASTALALPQGQVLTNDVAYALNPAMPRLKALYDARALAPVLNIGPLLAPMTRAQYDSQSVPRPPKLFSHNDQQSSWQAYTPEGATVGAGGRIGDLAMSSNGNALFTCMSATGNAVFLSGQRALSYQISTNGAIAVNGVKSGVYGSRPAGDALRALLTQANPHMLAADHCAITKRSIEAEAFVTAALAPVNLATSFTPASGTNSLASQLRIVARVIAARATMGVRRQVFMVSLGGFDTHDAQMTNHTRLMGQLDFALDAFYRATAE
;
A
#
# COMPACT_ATOMS: atom_id res chain seq x y z
N VAL A 1 19.30 33.51 6.46
CA VAL A 1 18.52 33.66 5.21
C VAL A 1 17.53 32.51 5.14
N GLY A 2 16.38 32.68 5.79
CA GLY A 2 15.22 31.81 5.67
C GLY A 2 14.19 32.49 4.78
N ILE A 3 13.40 31.70 4.04
CA ILE A 3 12.04 31.98 3.49
C ILE A 3 11.61 30.87 2.50
N MET A 4 12.48 29.94 2.07
CA MET A 4 12.10 28.93 1.06
C MET A 4 11.28 27.71 1.55
N GLY A 5 10.73 27.73 2.78
CA GLY A 5 9.96 26.61 3.35
C GLY A 5 8.44 26.72 3.25
N GLY A 6 7.88 27.92 3.05
CA GLY A 6 6.43 28.15 3.07
C GLY A 6 5.70 27.84 1.77
N ALA A 7 6.39 27.87 0.64
CA ALA A 7 5.78 27.64 -0.68
C ALA A 7 5.39 26.17 -0.90
N ALA A 8 6.17 25.22 -0.35
CA ALA A 8 5.88 23.79 -0.47
C ALA A 8 4.62 23.39 0.31
N SER A 9 4.41 23.96 1.51
CA SER A 9 3.23 23.70 2.34
C SER A 9 1.96 24.29 1.72
N TYR A 10 2.06 25.47 1.08
CA TYR A 10 0.95 26.11 0.36
C TYR A 10 0.60 25.35 -0.93
N ALA A 11 1.60 24.86 -1.67
CA ALA A 11 1.39 24.05 -2.88
C ALA A 11 0.80 22.66 -2.57
N LEU A 12 1.21 22.01 -1.47
CA LEU A 12 0.58 20.77 -0.97
C LEU A 12 -0.86 21.02 -0.49
N GLY A 13 -1.13 22.18 0.12
CA GLY A 13 -2.49 22.59 0.52
C GLY A 13 -3.42 22.86 -0.68
N LEU A 14 -2.94 23.55 -1.71
CA LEU A 14 -3.70 23.78 -2.95
C LEU A 14 -3.86 22.51 -3.79
N ALA A 15 -2.84 21.65 -3.85
CA ALA A 15 -2.94 20.33 -4.47
C ALA A 15 -3.97 19.46 -3.75
N GLY A 16 -3.99 19.47 -2.40
CA GLY A 16 -5.00 18.75 -1.62
C GLY A 16 -6.43 19.24 -1.84
N LEU A 17 -6.64 20.55 -2.03
CA LEU A 17 -7.95 21.13 -2.37
C LEU A 17 -8.38 20.81 -3.81
N GLY A 18 -7.43 20.83 -4.76
CA GLY A 18 -7.67 20.43 -6.15
C GLY A 18 -7.97 18.93 -6.30
N GLU A 19 -7.28 18.08 -5.55
CA GLU A 19 -7.50 16.63 -5.50
C GLU A 19 -8.86 16.29 -4.85
N ALA A 20 -9.25 16.95 -3.76
CA ALA A 20 -10.57 16.76 -3.13
C ALA A 20 -11.74 17.20 -4.05
N ALA A 21 -11.55 18.26 -4.84
CA ALA A 21 -12.52 18.70 -5.85
C ALA A 21 -12.56 17.74 -7.06
N ALA A 22 -11.40 17.26 -7.54
CA ALA A 22 -11.32 16.25 -8.60
C ALA A 22 -11.94 14.90 -8.18
N PHE A 23 -11.93 14.61 -6.88
CA PHE A 23 -12.49 13.38 -6.32
C PHE A 23 -14.02 13.31 -6.41
N SER A 24 -14.72 14.46 -6.44
CA SER A 24 -16.17 14.60 -6.46
C SER A 24 -16.77 15.04 -7.81
N ALA A 25 -15.93 15.47 -8.77
CA ALA A 25 -16.38 16.14 -10.00
C ALA A 25 -16.59 15.24 -11.25
N GLY A 26 -16.40 13.92 -11.17
CA GLY A 26 -16.37 13.04 -12.36
C GLY A 26 -17.28 11.81 -12.29
N THR A 27 -17.71 11.32 -13.46
CA THR A 27 -18.33 9.99 -13.64
C THR A 27 -17.30 8.88 -13.90
N ASP A 28 -16.02 9.24 -13.95
CA ASP A 28 -14.90 8.33 -14.17
C ASP A 28 -14.63 7.44 -12.94
N TYR A 29 -13.70 6.49 -13.09
CA TYR A 29 -13.24 5.65 -11.99
C TYR A 29 -11.83 6.02 -11.56
N LYS A 30 -11.61 6.13 -10.26
CA LYS A 30 -10.29 6.31 -9.65
C LYS A 30 -10.15 5.41 -8.43
N ALA A 31 -8.98 4.81 -8.27
CA ALA A 31 -8.63 4.01 -7.10
C ALA A 31 -7.27 4.40 -6.56
N LEU A 32 -7.15 4.37 -5.23
CA LEU A 32 -5.88 4.44 -4.52
C LEU A 32 -5.56 3.04 -3.99
N VAL A 33 -4.36 2.52 -4.27
CA VAL A 33 -3.91 1.23 -3.73
C VAL A 33 -2.67 1.48 -2.88
N CYS A 34 -2.82 1.34 -1.56
CA CYS A 34 -1.69 1.39 -0.64
C CYS A 34 -0.99 0.04 -0.61
N VAL A 35 0.28 0.02 -1.01
CA VAL A 35 1.17 -1.14 -0.82
C VAL A 35 2.00 -0.90 0.44
N PHE A 36 1.64 -1.56 1.53
CA PHE A 36 2.33 -1.36 2.80
C PHE A 36 3.43 -2.40 3.02
N LEU A 37 4.64 -1.94 3.32
CA LEU A 37 5.84 -2.77 3.47
C LEU A 37 6.12 -3.04 4.95
N TYR A 38 5.59 -4.16 5.47
CA TYR A 38 5.68 -4.52 6.88
C TYR A 38 7.09 -4.96 7.28
N GLY A 39 7.60 -4.35 8.35
CA GLY A 39 8.94 -4.63 8.92
C GLY A 39 9.92 -3.46 8.81
N GLY A 40 9.57 -2.39 8.08
CA GLY A 40 10.42 -1.21 7.94
C GLY A 40 11.37 -1.33 6.75
N ASN A 41 10.85 -1.09 5.55
CA ASN A 41 11.65 -1.12 4.33
C ASN A 41 12.82 -0.13 4.42
N ASP A 42 14.04 -0.65 4.27
CA ASP A 42 15.23 0.17 4.10
C ASP A 42 15.20 0.84 2.72
N HIS A 43 14.60 2.03 2.67
CA HIS A 43 14.46 2.80 1.45
C HIS A 43 15.81 3.17 0.82
N ASN A 44 16.89 3.27 1.62
CA ASN A 44 18.23 3.56 1.10
C ASN A 44 18.86 2.36 0.38
N SER A 45 18.28 1.16 0.54
CA SER A 45 18.59 -0.03 -0.26
C SER A 45 17.62 -0.25 -1.43
N MET A 46 16.56 0.56 -1.54
CA MET A 46 15.57 0.54 -2.62
C MET A 46 15.84 1.63 -3.67
N LEU A 47 16.15 2.85 -3.21
CA LEU A 47 16.51 4.00 -4.01
C LEU A 47 17.90 4.49 -3.58
N ILE A 48 18.90 4.16 -4.37
CA ILE A 48 20.31 4.19 -3.99
C ILE A 48 21.00 5.33 -4.75
N PRO A 49 21.78 6.21 -4.08
CA PRO A 49 22.59 7.20 -4.79
C PRO A 49 23.49 6.53 -5.85
N PHE A 50 23.62 7.12 -7.02
CA PHE A 50 24.32 6.54 -8.17
C PHE A 50 25.44 7.43 -8.71
N ASP A 51 25.43 8.74 -8.43
CA ASP A 51 26.59 9.57 -8.77
C ASP A 51 27.77 9.29 -7.82
N ALA A 52 29.00 9.48 -8.32
CA ALA A 52 30.22 9.09 -7.60
C ALA A 52 30.34 9.75 -6.22
N ALA A 53 30.01 11.04 -6.10
CA ALA A 53 30.18 11.79 -4.86
C ALA A 53 29.17 11.35 -3.78
N ASN A 54 27.89 11.23 -4.13
CA ASN A 54 26.86 10.83 -3.18
C ASN A 54 26.91 9.31 -2.91
N TYR A 55 27.26 8.48 -3.90
CA TYR A 55 27.49 7.05 -3.66
C TYR A 55 28.67 6.82 -2.71
N ALA A 56 29.80 7.53 -2.86
CA ALA A 56 30.93 7.40 -1.94
C ALA A 56 30.53 7.74 -0.48
N ARG A 57 29.72 8.78 -0.29
CA ARG A 57 29.16 9.14 1.04
C ARG A 57 28.24 8.05 1.57
N TYR A 58 27.35 7.54 0.73
CA TYR A 58 26.46 6.43 1.05
C TYR A 58 27.24 5.17 1.45
N ALA A 59 28.24 4.77 0.66
CA ALA A 59 29.11 3.64 0.93
C ALA A 59 29.85 3.78 2.27
N ALA A 60 30.44 4.94 2.56
CA ALA A 60 31.12 5.19 3.82
C ALA A 60 30.21 5.01 5.05
N ILE A 61 28.94 5.47 4.97
CA ILE A 61 27.96 5.32 6.07
C ILE A 61 27.53 3.86 6.24
N ARG A 62 27.54 3.09 5.15
CA ARG A 62 26.94 1.76 5.06
C ARG A 62 27.96 0.61 5.11
N GLY A 63 29.23 0.93 5.41
CA GLY A 63 30.32 -0.03 5.52
C GLY A 63 30.82 -0.59 4.18
N GLY A 64 30.60 0.14 3.09
CA GLY A 64 31.11 -0.20 1.75
C GLY A 64 32.58 0.18 1.56
N THR A 65 33.23 -0.49 0.62
CA THR A 65 34.62 -0.29 0.23
C THR A 65 34.72 0.38 -1.14
N GLY A 66 34.30 1.64 -1.21
CA GLY A 66 34.26 2.42 -2.46
C GLY A 66 33.30 1.81 -3.50
N ASP A 67 33.63 1.95 -4.77
CA ASP A 67 32.75 1.57 -5.90
C ASP A 67 32.53 0.06 -6.04
N ALA A 68 33.37 -0.75 -5.40
CA ALA A 68 33.22 -2.21 -5.34
C ALA A 68 32.01 -2.65 -4.49
N GLY A 69 31.37 -1.74 -3.76
CA GLY A 69 30.32 -2.06 -2.80
C GLY A 69 30.87 -2.66 -1.51
N GLY A 70 30.07 -3.49 -0.84
CA GLY A 70 30.42 -4.12 0.45
C GLY A 70 29.57 -3.59 1.60
N GLY A 71 29.63 -4.28 2.75
CA GLY A 71 28.74 -3.99 3.88
C GLY A 71 27.27 -4.09 3.45
N LEU A 72 26.55 -2.97 3.56
CA LEU A 72 25.15 -2.84 3.14
C LEU A 72 24.98 -2.09 1.80
N THR A 73 25.99 -2.14 0.93
CA THR A 73 25.96 -1.47 -0.37
C THR A 73 26.20 -2.44 -1.54
N PRO A 74 25.38 -2.38 -2.59
CA PRO A 74 25.70 -3.07 -3.84
C PRO A 74 26.81 -2.31 -4.57
N ALA A 75 27.62 -3.00 -5.37
CA ALA A 75 28.65 -2.37 -6.20
C ALA A 75 28.06 -1.30 -7.12
N LEU A 76 28.74 -0.17 -7.29
CA LEU A 76 28.23 0.97 -8.07
C LEU A 76 27.88 0.55 -9.51
N ALA A 77 28.72 -0.26 -10.14
CA ALA A 77 28.49 -0.76 -11.49
C ALA A 77 27.19 -1.60 -11.62
N SER A 78 26.75 -2.27 -10.56
CA SER A 78 25.51 -3.07 -10.58
C SER A 78 24.24 -2.23 -10.63
N LEU A 79 24.33 -0.93 -10.31
CA LEU A 79 23.21 0.01 -10.31
C LEU A 79 22.96 0.64 -11.69
N ALA A 80 23.90 0.48 -12.64
CA ALA A 80 23.86 1.20 -13.92
C ALA A 80 22.60 0.90 -14.75
N SER A 81 22.12 -0.36 -14.72
CA SER A 81 20.91 -0.76 -15.46
C SER A 81 19.62 -0.20 -14.86
N THR A 82 19.64 0.24 -13.61
CA THR A 82 18.50 0.78 -12.87
C THR A 82 18.67 2.27 -12.52
N ALA A 83 19.67 2.95 -13.11
CA ALA A 83 19.93 4.37 -12.94
C ALA A 83 18.80 5.25 -13.51
N LEU A 84 18.21 6.10 -12.67
CA LEU A 84 17.07 6.94 -13.00
C LEU A 84 17.53 8.24 -13.68
N ALA A 85 17.18 8.39 -14.94
CA ALA A 85 17.38 9.65 -15.64
C ALA A 85 16.43 10.71 -15.09
N LEU A 86 16.96 11.86 -14.69
CA LEU A 86 16.12 12.97 -14.26
C LEU A 86 15.38 13.59 -15.47
N PRO A 87 14.09 13.93 -15.33
CA PRO A 87 13.39 14.79 -16.26
C PRO A 87 14.20 16.07 -16.57
N GLN A 88 14.12 16.54 -17.80
CA GLN A 88 14.84 17.73 -18.25
C GLN A 88 14.55 18.93 -17.35
N GLY A 89 15.61 19.57 -16.84
CA GLY A 89 15.52 20.74 -15.98
C GLY A 89 15.28 20.43 -14.49
N GLN A 90 15.07 19.18 -14.11
CA GLN A 90 15.01 18.78 -12.71
C GLN A 90 16.43 18.65 -12.13
N VAL A 91 16.67 19.32 -11.01
CA VAL A 91 17.90 19.21 -10.22
C VAL A 91 17.51 18.82 -8.80
N LEU A 92 18.10 17.74 -8.29
CA LEU A 92 17.91 17.31 -6.91
C LEU A 92 18.94 17.97 -5.99
N THR A 93 18.65 18.03 -4.69
CA THR A 93 19.58 18.59 -3.69
C THR A 93 20.93 17.87 -3.76
N ASN A 94 22.03 18.64 -3.80
CA ASN A 94 23.40 18.13 -3.96
C ASN A 94 23.66 17.37 -5.28
N ASP A 95 22.89 17.70 -6.33
CA ASP A 95 23.02 17.10 -7.67
C ASP A 95 22.94 15.56 -7.64
N VAL A 96 22.24 15.01 -6.65
CA VAL A 96 22.18 13.55 -6.46
C VAL A 96 21.46 12.88 -7.62
N ALA A 97 22.09 11.84 -8.16
CA ALA A 97 21.45 10.89 -9.05
C ALA A 97 21.09 9.62 -8.27
N TYR A 98 19.98 8.99 -8.63
CA TYR A 98 19.53 7.75 -7.99
C TYR A 98 19.45 6.59 -8.98
N ALA A 99 19.58 5.38 -8.47
CA ALA A 99 19.22 4.15 -9.14
C ALA A 99 18.23 3.37 -8.26
N LEU A 100 17.36 2.58 -8.86
CA LEU A 100 16.60 1.58 -8.11
C LEU A 100 17.51 0.41 -7.74
N ASN A 101 17.11 -0.37 -6.73
CA ASN A 101 17.75 -1.66 -6.44
C ASN A 101 17.86 -2.51 -7.73
N PRO A 102 19.00 -3.19 -7.99
CA PRO A 102 19.20 -3.99 -9.21
C PRO A 102 18.14 -5.07 -9.46
N ALA A 103 17.45 -5.54 -8.42
CA ALA A 103 16.34 -6.48 -8.53
C ALA A 103 15.02 -5.83 -8.99
N MET A 104 15.01 -4.56 -9.39
CA MET A 104 13.82 -3.79 -9.79
C MET A 104 13.82 -3.30 -11.26
N PRO A 105 14.15 -4.16 -12.25
CA PRO A 105 14.23 -3.73 -13.64
C PRO A 105 12.87 -3.37 -14.26
N ARG A 106 11.75 -3.93 -13.78
CA ARG A 106 10.42 -3.63 -14.35
C ARG A 106 9.93 -2.27 -13.88
N LEU A 107 10.13 -1.95 -12.60
CA LEU A 107 9.83 -0.62 -12.07
C LEU A 107 10.75 0.45 -12.68
N LYS A 108 11.99 0.11 -13.00
CA LYS A 108 12.84 0.96 -13.83
C LYS A 108 12.19 1.24 -15.18
N ALA A 109 11.69 0.22 -15.88
CA ALA A 109 10.99 0.40 -17.14
C ALA A 109 9.73 1.26 -17.00
N LEU A 110 8.96 1.12 -15.91
CA LEU A 110 7.82 2.00 -15.63
C LEU A 110 8.23 3.45 -15.37
N TYR A 111 9.36 3.68 -14.69
CA TYR A 111 9.92 5.02 -14.52
C TYR A 111 10.29 5.65 -15.87
N ASP A 112 10.97 4.89 -16.73
CA ASP A 112 11.35 5.35 -18.08
C ASP A 112 10.12 5.65 -18.94
N ALA A 113 9.05 4.88 -18.76
CA ALA A 113 7.74 5.11 -19.38
C ALA A 113 6.92 6.23 -18.71
N ARG A 114 7.46 6.94 -17.70
CA ARG A 114 6.80 7.99 -16.92
C ARG A 114 5.54 7.54 -16.17
N ALA A 115 5.45 6.25 -15.88
CA ALA A 115 4.37 5.63 -15.10
C ALA A 115 4.73 5.43 -13.61
N LEU A 116 5.95 5.76 -13.21
CA LEU A 116 6.44 5.70 -11.83
C LEU A 116 7.17 6.99 -11.47
N ALA A 117 6.92 7.52 -10.28
CA ALA A 117 7.64 8.66 -9.72
C ALA A 117 8.02 8.39 -8.25
N PRO A 118 9.32 8.41 -7.90
CA PRO A 118 9.74 8.43 -6.50
C PRO A 118 9.42 9.78 -5.85
N VAL A 119 8.87 9.74 -4.63
CA VAL A 119 8.65 10.95 -3.82
C VAL A 119 9.65 10.95 -2.66
N LEU A 120 10.52 11.95 -2.65
CA LEU A 120 11.60 12.07 -1.66
C LEU A 120 11.17 12.90 -0.44
N ASN A 121 11.92 12.77 0.65
CA ASN A 121 11.76 13.56 1.87
C ASN A 121 10.38 13.39 2.55
N ILE A 122 9.79 12.19 2.45
CA ILE A 122 8.56 11.83 3.16
C ILE A 122 8.92 11.05 4.43
N GLY A 123 8.37 11.48 5.56
CA GLY A 123 8.56 10.80 6.83
C GLY A 123 7.85 11.51 7.98
N PRO A 124 7.89 10.96 9.19
CA PRO A 124 7.13 11.45 10.34
C PRO A 124 7.76 12.66 11.05
N LEU A 125 8.73 13.34 10.42
CA LEU A 125 9.39 14.50 11.03
C LEU A 125 8.38 15.60 11.33
N LEU A 126 8.42 16.10 12.57
CA LEU A 126 7.53 17.18 13.03
C LEU A 126 8.09 18.58 12.74
N ALA A 127 9.40 18.68 12.56
CA ALA A 127 10.13 19.89 12.21
C ALA A 127 11.46 19.51 11.51
N PRO A 128 12.05 20.41 10.71
CA PRO A 128 13.42 20.26 10.24
C PRO A 128 14.38 20.03 11.42
N MET A 129 15.23 19.02 11.30
CA MET A 129 16.08 18.56 12.41
C MET A 129 17.45 18.12 11.90
N THR A 130 18.51 18.67 12.48
CA THR A 130 19.88 18.20 12.24
C THR A 130 20.24 17.06 13.19
N ARG A 131 21.34 16.34 12.90
CA ARG A 131 21.86 15.30 13.82
C ARG A 131 22.20 15.85 15.20
N ALA A 132 22.85 17.01 15.29
CA ALA A 132 23.19 17.60 16.59
C ALA A 132 21.94 18.00 17.39
N GLN A 133 20.89 18.48 16.72
CA GLN A 133 19.60 18.78 17.36
C GLN A 133 18.84 17.52 17.75
N TYR A 134 18.94 16.46 16.92
CA TYR A 134 18.48 15.14 17.29
C TYR A 134 19.18 14.75 18.59
N ASP A 135 20.50 14.61 18.61
CA ASP A 135 21.29 14.13 19.77
C ASP A 135 21.02 14.95 21.04
N SER A 136 21.01 16.28 20.94
CA SER A 136 20.79 17.20 22.07
C SER A 136 19.33 17.38 22.49
N GLN A 137 18.36 16.80 21.77
CA GLN A 137 16.92 16.97 22.03
C GLN A 137 16.43 18.41 21.97
N SER A 138 17.10 19.27 21.20
CA SER A 138 16.80 20.70 21.16
C SER A 138 15.59 21.07 20.30
N VAL A 139 15.00 20.10 19.57
CA VAL A 139 13.77 20.28 18.76
C VAL A 139 12.86 19.05 18.93
N PRO A 140 11.53 19.18 18.72
CA PRO A 140 10.60 18.06 18.86
C PRO A 140 10.95 16.88 17.95
N ARG A 141 11.08 15.69 18.54
CA ARG A 141 11.29 14.44 17.82
C ARG A 141 9.95 13.76 17.51
N PRO A 142 9.83 13.00 16.42
CA PRO A 142 8.70 12.10 16.24
C PRO A 142 8.54 11.19 17.49
N PRO A 143 7.31 10.95 17.95
CA PRO A 143 7.09 10.07 19.08
C PRO A 143 7.49 8.63 18.72
N LYS A 144 7.95 7.88 19.73
CA LYS A 144 8.15 6.41 19.63
C LYS A 144 9.02 6.00 18.43
N LEU A 145 10.08 6.76 18.14
CA LEU A 145 11.10 6.31 17.19
C LEU A 145 11.64 4.93 17.61
N PHE A 146 12.01 4.12 16.62
CA PHE A 146 12.50 2.73 16.78
C PHE A 146 11.46 1.67 17.19
N SER A 147 10.20 2.06 17.41
CA SER A 147 9.09 1.13 17.69
C SER A 147 8.38 0.73 16.39
N HIS A 148 8.44 -0.54 15.99
CA HIS A 148 7.84 -0.98 14.71
C HIS A 148 6.33 -0.74 14.67
N ASN A 149 5.60 -1.12 15.71
CA ASN A 149 4.15 -0.94 15.84
C ASN A 149 3.76 0.54 15.80
N ASP A 150 4.43 1.40 16.59
CA ASP A 150 4.10 2.83 16.62
C ASP A 150 4.43 3.53 15.29
N GLN A 151 5.57 3.20 14.67
CA GLN A 151 5.94 3.79 13.39
C GLN A 151 5.01 3.29 12.26
N GLN A 152 4.62 2.01 12.27
CA GLN A 152 3.62 1.51 11.32
C GLN A 152 2.28 2.23 11.48
N SER A 153 1.81 2.42 12.71
CA SER A 153 0.58 3.16 12.99
C SER A 153 0.69 4.61 12.52
N SER A 154 1.83 5.26 12.77
CA SER A 154 2.08 6.64 12.34
C SER A 154 2.02 6.80 10.82
N TRP A 155 2.54 5.84 10.06
CA TRP A 155 2.44 5.84 8.59
C TRP A 155 1.02 5.57 8.08
N GLN A 156 0.23 4.78 8.80
CA GLN A 156 -1.14 4.45 8.39
C GLN A 156 -2.17 5.50 8.84
N ALA A 157 -1.94 6.17 9.97
CA ALA A 157 -2.93 6.96 10.70
C ALA A 157 -2.45 8.32 11.24
N TYR A 158 -1.19 8.70 10.99
CA TYR A 158 -0.55 9.93 11.49
C TYR A 158 -0.43 10.04 13.02
N THR A 159 -0.75 8.98 13.75
CA THR A 159 -0.59 8.88 15.20
C THR A 159 0.02 7.53 15.58
N PRO A 160 0.70 7.41 16.73
CA PRO A 160 1.20 6.13 17.26
C PRO A 160 0.09 5.09 17.50
N GLU A 161 0.49 3.92 17.99
CA GLU A 161 -0.42 2.81 18.24
C GLU A 161 -1.65 3.22 19.08
N GLY A 162 -2.81 2.63 18.76
CA GLY A 162 -4.11 2.98 19.34
C GLY A 162 -4.97 3.87 18.45
N ALA A 163 -4.46 4.28 17.29
CA ALA A 163 -5.24 4.98 16.28
C ALA A 163 -6.44 4.15 15.81
N THR A 164 -7.61 4.79 15.69
CA THR A 164 -8.83 4.16 15.19
C THR A 164 -9.23 4.64 13.80
N VAL A 165 -8.59 5.71 13.30
CA VAL A 165 -8.87 6.34 12.01
C VAL A 165 -7.57 6.51 11.22
N GLY A 166 -7.49 5.89 10.04
CA GLY A 166 -6.35 5.96 9.14
C GLY A 166 -6.51 6.96 8.00
N ALA A 167 -5.40 7.27 7.33
CA ALA A 167 -5.35 8.20 6.22
C ALA A 167 -6.23 7.75 5.04
N GLY A 168 -6.15 6.47 4.65
CA GLY A 168 -6.97 5.88 3.60
C GLY A 168 -8.46 5.85 3.94
N GLY A 169 -8.81 5.64 5.21
CA GLY A 169 -10.18 5.69 5.71
C GLY A 169 -10.78 7.09 5.67
N ARG A 170 -9.98 8.15 5.94
CA ARG A 170 -10.41 9.55 5.74
C ARG A 170 -10.69 9.84 4.27
N ILE A 171 -9.87 9.32 3.36
CA ILE A 171 -10.15 9.39 1.92
C ILE A 171 -11.45 8.62 1.60
N GLY A 172 -11.63 7.45 2.22
CA GLY A 172 -12.85 6.66 2.15
C GLY A 172 -14.09 7.43 2.58
N ASP A 173 -14.05 8.15 3.71
CA ASP A 173 -15.17 8.96 4.22
C ASP A 173 -15.64 10.00 3.19
N LEU A 174 -14.70 10.59 2.44
CA LEU A 174 -15.01 11.50 1.34
C LEU A 174 -15.54 10.76 0.10
N ALA A 175 -15.03 9.55 -0.16
CA ALA A 175 -15.34 8.73 -1.34
C ALA A 175 -16.73 8.11 -1.32
N MET A 176 -17.27 7.82 -0.13
CA MET A 176 -18.50 7.05 0.03
C MET A 176 -19.67 7.64 -0.75
N SER A 177 -19.79 8.97 -0.77
CA SER A 177 -20.90 9.67 -1.46
C SER A 177 -20.84 9.58 -2.98
N SER A 178 -19.66 9.32 -3.55
CA SER A 178 -19.44 9.15 -4.99
C SER A 178 -19.78 7.73 -5.47
N ASN A 179 -20.00 6.78 -4.57
CA ASN A 179 -20.27 5.37 -4.87
C ASN A 179 -21.76 5.05 -4.75
N GLY A 180 -22.30 4.34 -5.73
CA GLY A 180 -23.65 3.76 -5.63
C GLY A 180 -23.73 2.66 -4.57
N ASN A 181 -22.60 1.98 -4.30
CA ASN A 181 -22.48 1.04 -3.19
C ASN A 181 -21.29 1.41 -2.29
N ALA A 182 -21.58 2.13 -1.22
CA ALA A 182 -20.55 2.63 -0.31
C ALA A 182 -19.85 1.53 0.52
N LEU A 183 -20.41 0.32 0.62
CA LEU A 183 -19.82 -0.80 1.37
C LEU A 183 -18.43 -1.20 0.85
N PHE A 184 -18.20 -1.02 -0.45
CA PHE A 184 -16.96 -1.42 -1.13
C PHE A 184 -16.01 -0.24 -1.40
N THR A 185 -16.22 0.88 -0.69
CA THR A 185 -15.36 2.07 -0.82
C THR A 185 -13.95 1.79 -0.32
N CYS A 186 -13.82 1.18 0.86
CA CYS A 186 -12.54 0.75 1.42
C CYS A 186 -12.47 -0.77 1.41
N MET A 187 -11.44 -1.33 0.78
CA MET A 187 -11.27 -2.78 0.70
C MET A 187 -9.85 -3.21 1.07
N SER A 188 -9.74 -4.10 2.04
CA SER A 188 -8.46 -4.71 2.40
C SER A 188 -8.31 -6.07 1.74
N ALA A 189 -7.28 -6.23 0.92
CA ALA A 189 -6.80 -7.56 0.52
C ALA A 189 -5.67 -8.05 1.45
N THR A 190 -5.41 -7.31 2.54
CA THR A 190 -4.39 -7.64 3.54
C THR A 190 -4.91 -7.45 4.97
N GLY A 191 -5.40 -8.51 5.60
CA GLY A 191 -5.82 -8.50 7.00
C GLY A 191 -6.61 -7.25 7.44
N ASN A 192 -6.49 -6.92 8.73
CA ASN A 192 -7.00 -5.65 9.27
C ASN A 192 -5.89 -4.60 9.23
N ALA A 193 -6.22 -3.40 8.78
CA ALA A 193 -5.29 -2.28 8.77
C ALA A 193 -6.01 -0.98 9.13
N VAL A 194 -5.45 -0.25 10.10
CA VAL A 194 -6.00 1.03 10.53
C VAL A 194 -6.04 2.03 9.38
N PHE A 195 -5.13 1.92 8.40
CA PHE A 195 -5.09 2.76 7.20
C PHE A 195 -6.47 2.92 6.54
N LEU A 196 -7.26 1.84 6.43
CA LEU A 196 -8.56 1.85 5.75
C LEU A 196 -9.73 2.21 6.67
N SER A 197 -9.50 2.40 7.97
CA SER A 197 -10.54 2.73 8.95
C SER A 197 -10.87 4.21 8.90
N GLY A 198 -12.09 4.57 8.49
CA GLY A 198 -12.59 5.95 8.50
C GLY A 198 -13.41 6.24 9.76
N GLN A 199 -13.94 7.46 9.86
CA GLN A 199 -14.99 7.78 10.84
C GLN A 199 -16.32 7.12 10.48
N ARG A 200 -16.56 6.89 9.18
CA ARG A 200 -17.78 6.27 8.62
C ARG A 200 -17.45 5.11 7.69
N ALA A 201 -16.39 5.24 6.90
CA ALA A 201 -15.94 4.21 5.98
C ALA A 201 -15.40 3.01 6.77
N LEU A 202 -15.99 1.85 6.51
CA LEU A 202 -15.53 0.58 7.07
C LEU A 202 -14.75 -0.18 6.00
N SER A 203 -13.70 -0.89 6.43
CA SER A 203 -12.93 -1.75 5.54
C SER A 203 -13.66 -3.07 5.29
N TYR A 204 -14.01 -3.34 4.04
CA TYR A 204 -14.44 -4.68 3.62
C TYR A 204 -13.21 -5.57 3.38
N GLN A 205 -13.18 -6.75 3.97
CA GLN A 205 -12.08 -7.70 3.79
C GLN A 205 -12.32 -8.64 2.62
N ILE A 206 -11.30 -8.83 1.79
CA ILE A 206 -11.30 -9.77 0.67
C ILE A 206 -10.05 -10.64 0.73
N SER A 207 -10.17 -11.92 0.39
CA SER A 207 -9.01 -12.82 0.27
C SER A 207 -8.42 -12.74 -1.14
N THR A 208 -7.22 -13.31 -1.34
CA THR A 208 -6.60 -13.44 -2.68
C THR A 208 -7.43 -14.27 -3.68
N ASN A 209 -8.43 -15.01 -3.18
CA ASN A 209 -9.33 -15.85 -3.97
C ASN A 209 -10.72 -15.22 -4.18
N GLY A 210 -11.00 -14.06 -3.57
CA GLY A 210 -12.32 -13.43 -3.60
C GLY A 210 -12.91 -13.19 -2.22
N ALA A 211 -14.21 -12.93 -2.18
CA ALA A 211 -14.92 -12.67 -0.94
C ALA A 211 -14.86 -13.86 0.03
N ILE A 212 -14.84 -13.55 1.32
CA ILE A 212 -14.68 -14.54 2.39
C ILE A 212 -16.06 -15.07 2.77
N ALA A 213 -16.28 -16.36 2.55
CA ALA A 213 -17.56 -17.01 2.82
C ALA A 213 -17.62 -17.66 4.20
N VAL A 214 -18.82 -17.72 4.77
CA VAL A 214 -19.12 -18.67 5.84
C VAL A 214 -19.28 -20.05 5.22
N ASN A 215 -18.24 -20.88 5.29
CA ASN A 215 -18.19 -22.17 4.57
C ASN A 215 -19.39 -23.07 4.83
N GLY A 216 -19.86 -23.16 6.08
CA GLY A 216 -21.05 -23.96 6.43
C GLY A 216 -22.35 -23.45 5.79
N VAL A 217 -22.45 -22.15 5.52
CA VAL A 217 -23.59 -21.53 4.81
C VAL A 217 -23.46 -21.71 3.30
N LYS A 218 -22.24 -21.56 2.75
CA LYS A 218 -21.99 -21.66 1.30
C LYS A 218 -22.08 -23.10 0.79
N SER A 219 -21.39 -24.01 1.47
CA SER A 219 -21.16 -25.39 1.02
C SER A 219 -21.92 -26.44 1.83
N GLY A 220 -22.69 -26.02 2.85
CA GLY A 220 -23.31 -26.93 3.81
C GLY A 220 -22.37 -27.34 4.94
N VAL A 221 -22.94 -27.84 6.04
CA VAL A 221 -22.18 -28.31 7.20
C VAL A 221 -21.92 -29.80 7.04
N TYR A 222 -20.65 -30.19 6.88
CA TYR A 222 -20.24 -31.57 6.56
C TYR A 222 -20.98 -32.16 5.34
N GLY A 223 -21.29 -31.33 4.32
CA GLY A 223 -22.05 -31.73 3.13
C GLY A 223 -23.57 -31.75 3.30
N SER A 224 -24.10 -31.50 4.51
CA SER A 224 -25.54 -31.41 4.74
C SER A 224 -26.07 -30.02 4.40
N ARG A 225 -26.88 -29.92 3.33
CA ARG A 225 -27.55 -28.67 2.95
C ARG A 225 -28.58 -28.20 3.99
N PRO A 226 -29.46 -29.07 4.53
CA PRO A 226 -30.39 -28.66 5.60
C PRO A 226 -29.68 -28.09 6.83
N ALA A 227 -28.53 -28.66 7.22
CA ALA A 227 -27.73 -28.12 8.32
C ALA A 227 -27.12 -26.76 7.99
N GLY A 228 -26.69 -26.54 6.75
CA GLY A 228 -26.24 -25.23 6.27
C GLY A 228 -27.35 -24.17 6.27
N ASP A 229 -28.57 -24.55 5.87
CA ASP A 229 -29.73 -23.66 5.90
C ASP A 229 -30.15 -23.32 7.35
N ALA A 230 -30.10 -24.29 8.26
CA ALA A 230 -30.31 -24.06 9.69
C ALA A 230 -29.24 -23.13 10.30
N LEU A 231 -27.96 -23.34 9.94
CA LEU A 231 -26.88 -22.44 10.34
C LEU A 231 -27.11 -21.02 9.82
N ARG A 232 -27.50 -20.86 8.55
CA ARG A 232 -27.83 -19.54 7.98
C ARG A 232 -28.96 -18.87 8.75
N ALA A 233 -30.02 -19.60 9.10
CA ALA A 233 -31.12 -19.07 9.90
C ALA A 233 -30.63 -18.59 11.28
N LEU A 234 -29.85 -19.40 12.00
CA LEU A 234 -29.29 -19.03 13.31
C LEU A 234 -28.39 -17.79 13.25
N LEU A 235 -27.61 -17.64 12.18
CA LEU A 235 -26.70 -16.51 11.98
C LEU A 235 -27.39 -15.22 11.53
N THR A 236 -28.66 -15.28 11.11
CA THR A 236 -29.36 -14.13 10.51
C THR A 236 -30.73 -13.83 11.13
N GLN A 237 -31.13 -14.61 12.14
CA GLN A 237 -32.40 -14.42 12.84
C GLN A 237 -32.42 -13.12 13.66
N ALA A 238 -33.62 -12.58 13.86
CA ALA A 238 -33.83 -11.52 14.83
C ALA A 238 -33.54 -12.05 16.24
N ASN A 239 -32.83 -11.26 17.05
CA ASN A 239 -32.51 -11.62 18.42
C ASN A 239 -32.81 -10.44 19.36
N PRO A 240 -33.50 -10.64 20.50
CA PRO A 240 -33.80 -9.55 21.43
C PRO A 240 -32.57 -9.05 22.20
N HIS A 241 -31.49 -9.83 22.28
CA HIS A 241 -30.27 -9.42 22.95
C HIS A 241 -29.40 -8.55 22.03
N MET A 242 -29.07 -7.33 22.48
CA MET A 242 -28.38 -6.31 21.66
C MET A 242 -27.12 -6.83 20.95
N LEU A 243 -26.20 -7.50 21.67
CA LEU A 243 -24.98 -8.03 21.04
C LEU A 243 -25.27 -9.11 20.00
N ALA A 244 -26.30 -9.93 20.23
CA ALA A 244 -26.66 -10.98 19.29
C ALA A 244 -27.39 -10.40 18.07
N ALA A 245 -28.20 -9.36 18.27
CA ALA A 245 -28.85 -8.61 17.20
C ALA A 245 -27.80 -7.98 16.26
N ASP A 246 -26.80 -7.28 16.82
CA ASP A 246 -25.72 -6.67 16.04
C ASP A 246 -24.88 -7.72 15.32
N HIS A 247 -24.54 -8.82 16.00
CA HIS A 247 -23.82 -9.94 15.38
C HIS A 247 -24.60 -10.55 14.21
N CYS A 248 -25.90 -10.79 14.37
CA CYS A 248 -26.75 -11.33 13.30
C CYS A 248 -26.88 -10.33 12.14
N ALA A 249 -27.01 -9.03 12.42
CA ALA A 249 -27.08 -7.99 11.40
C ALA A 249 -25.78 -7.90 10.57
N ILE A 250 -24.63 -7.90 11.24
CA ILE A 250 -23.31 -7.91 10.58
C ILE A 250 -23.15 -9.19 9.75
N THR A 251 -23.50 -10.34 10.31
CA THR A 251 -23.32 -11.64 9.63
C THR A 251 -24.23 -11.76 8.40
N LYS A 252 -25.49 -11.33 8.50
CA LYS A 252 -26.40 -11.25 7.36
C LYS A 252 -25.81 -10.39 6.24
N ARG A 253 -25.36 -9.17 6.57
CA ARG A 253 -24.72 -8.25 5.61
C ARG A 253 -23.47 -8.88 4.99
N SER A 254 -22.65 -9.60 5.76
CA SER A 254 -21.44 -10.28 5.26
C SER A 254 -21.78 -11.40 4.27
N ILE A 255 -22.81 -12.21 4.54
CA ILE A 255 -23.27 -13.28 3.63
C ILE A 255 -23.79 -12.67 2.32
N GLU A 256 -24.59 -11.62 2.39
CA GLU A 256 -25.13 -10.92 1.21
C GLU A 256 -24.01 -10.25 0.39
N ALA A 257 -23.06 -9.60 1.05
CA ALA A 257 -21.92 -8.96 0.41
C ALA A 257 -20.98 -9.99 -0.24
N GLU A 258 -20.75 -11.16 0.39
CA GLU A 258 -19.97 -12.24 -0.22
C GLU A 258 -20.60 -12.75 -1.51
N ALA A 259 -21.91 -13.03 -1.50
CA ALA A 259 -22.61 -13.49 -2.69
C ALA A 259 -22.54 -12.44 -3.82
N PHE A 260 -22.73 -11.16 -3.48
CA PHE A 260 -22.62 -10.05 -4.44
C PHE A 260 -21.23 -9.93 -5.05
N VAL A 261 -20.17 -9.90 -4.23
CA VAL A 261 -18.78 -9.79 -4.71
C VAL A 261 -18.40 -11.02 -5.52
N THR A 262 -18.75 -12.23 -5.07
CA THR A 262 -18.50 -13.46 -5.82
C THR A 262 -19.15 -13.41 -7.20
N ALA A 263 -20.40 -12.97 -7.30
CA ALA A 263 -21.09 -12.81 -8.59
C ALA A 263 -20.45 -11.72 -9.47
N ALA A 264 -20.07 -10.58 -8.88
CA ALA A 264 -19.44 -9.47 -9.60
C ALA A 264 -18.05 -9.83 -10.16
N LEU A 265 -17.31 -10.70 -9.47
CA LEU A 265 -15.97 -11.14 -9.88
C LEU A 265 -15.98 -12.35 -10.83
N ALA A 266 -17.08 -13.11 -10.89
CA ALA A 266 -17.21 -14.30 -11.73
C ALA A 266 -16.91 -14.05 -13.23
N PRO A 267 -17.41 -12.98 -13.87
CA PRO A 267 -17.11 -12.73 -15.28
C PRO A 267 -15.72 -12.10 -15.52
N VAL A 268 -15.00 -11.72 -14.47
CA VAL A 268 -13.73 -11.01 -14.60
C VAL A 268 -12.58 -11.98 -14.77
N ASN A 269 -11.99 -11.97 -15.97
CA ASN A 269 -10.77 -12.65 -16.31
C ASN A 269 -9.68 -11.64 -16.67
N LEU A 270 -8.50 -11.76 -16.05
CA LEU A 270 -7.33 -10.92 -16.38
C LEU A 270 -6.42 -11.69 -17.33
N ALA A 271 -5.93 -11.03 -18.38
CA ALA A 271 -4.96 -11.60 -19.30
C ALA A 271 -3.54 -11.61 -18.68
N THR A 272 -3.23 -10.60 -17.88
CA THR A 272 -1.95 -10.46 -17.21
C THR A 272 -1.73 -11.54 -16.14
N SER A 273 -0.58 -12.23 -16.20
CA SER A 273 -0.16 -13.18 -15.18
C SER A 273 0.39 -12.49 -13.94
N PHE A 274 -0.06 -12.94 -12.77
CA PHE A 274 0.44 -12.55 -11.45
C PHE A 274 1.32 -13.63 -10.80
N THR A 275 1.71 -14.66 -11.54
CA THR A 275 2.57 -15.74 -11.05
C THR A 275 3.97 -15.57 -11.65
N PRO A 276 5.00 -15.22 -10.85
CA PRO A 276 6.37 -15.15 -11.35
C PRO A 276 6.92 -16.55 -11.64
N ALA A 277 7.93 -16.63 -12.50
CA ALA A 277 8.62 -17.88 -12.81
C ALA A 277 9.25 -18.55 -11.58
N SER A 278 9.59 -17.76 -10.56
CA SER A 278 10.16 -18.24 -9.28
C SER A 278 9.14 -18.88 -8.35
N GLY A 279 7.86 -18.97 -8.72
CA GLY A 279 6.80 -19.57 -7.90
C GLY A 279 5.84 -18.54 -7.32
N THR A 280 5.62 -18.57 -6.00
CA THR A 280 4.57 -17.76 -5.36
C THR A 280 5.06 -16.36 -4.98
N ASN A 281 4.18 -15.38 -5.13
CA ASN A 281 4.37 -14.01 -4.66
C ASN A 281 3.06 -13.52 -4.02
N SER A 282 3.07 -13.39 -2.70
CA SER A 282 1.87 -13.03 -1.93
C SER A 282 1.34 -11.64 -2.27
N LEU A 283 2.22 -10.68 -2.54
CA LEU A 283 1.82 -9.33 -2.97
C LEU A 283 1.16 -9.37 -4.35
N ALA A 284 1.72 -10.14 -5.29
CA ALA A 284 1.12 -10.30 -6.62
C ALA A 284 -0.28 -10.94 -6.53
N SER A 285 -0.48 -11.94 -5.69
CA SER A 285 -1.81 -12.54 -5.45
C SER A 285 -2.82 -11.54 -4.88
N GLN A 286 -2.39 -10.65 -3.99
CA GLN A 286 -3.24 -9.58 -3.44
C GLN A 286 -3.58 -8.52 -4.50
N LEU A 287 -2.59 -8.08 -5.27
CA LEU A 287 -2.81 -7.13 -6.35
C LEU A 287 -3.68 -7.73 -7.47
N ARG A 288 -3.59 -9.03 -7.72
CA ARG A 288 -4.49 -9.74 -8.65
C ARG A 288 -5.95 -9.57 -8.25
N ILE A 289 -6.29 -9.80 -6.97
CA ILE A 289 -7.68 -9.65 -6.53
C ILE A 289 -8.12 -8.19 -6.58
N VAL A 290 -7.25 -7.24 -6.23
CA VAL A 290 -7.54 -5.80 -6.37
C VAL A 290 -7.81 -5.43 -7.83
N ALA A 291 -6.99 -5.89 -8.78
CA ALA A 291 -7.20 -5.67 -10.21
C ALA A 291 -8.54 -6.25 -10.69
N ARG A 292 -8.92 -7.45 -10.22
CA ARG A 292 -10.24 -8.04 -10.54
C ARG A 292 -11.39 -7.21 -9.99
N VAL A 293 -11.26 -6.66 -8.78
CA VAL A 293 -12.27 -5.76 -8.19
C VAL A 293 -12.36 -4.45 -8.99
N ILE A 294 -11.24 -3.86 -9.39
CA ILE A 294 -11.20 -2.66 -10.25
C ILE A 294 -11.88 -2.94 -11.60
N ALA A 295 -11.66 -4.11 -12.19
CA ALA A 295 -12.33 -4.52 -13.42
C ALA A 295 -13.86 -4.70 -13.23
N ALA A 296 -14.29 -5.19 -12.06
CA ALA A 296 -15.72 -5.34 -11.70
C ALA A 296 -16.41 -4.05 -11.23
N ARG A 297 -15.71 -2.90 -11.19
CA ARG A 297 -16.19 -1.62 -10.63
C ARG A 297 -17.60 -1.21 -11.03
N ALA A 298 -17.99 -1.43 -12.29
CA ALA A 298 -19.29 -1.05 -12.82
C ALA A 298 -20.41 -1.90 -12.19
N THR A 299 -20.24 -3.23 -12.19
CA THR A 299 -21.13 -4.19 -11.52
C THR A 299 -21.18 -3.93 -10.01
N MET A 300 -20.06 -3.53 -9.42
CA MET A 300 -19.96 -3.22 -7.99
C MET A 300 -20.55 -1.85 -7.62
N GLY A 301 -20.90 -1.00 -8.59
CA GLY A 301 -21.48 0.32 -8.35
C GLY A 301 -20.52 1.30 -7.66
N VAL A 302 -19.21 1.19 -7.93
CA VAL A 302 -18.16 2.00 -7.30
C VAL A 302 -17.41 2.84 -8.33
N ARG A 303 -17.08 4.07 -7.94
CA ARG A 303 -16.34 5.07 -8.73
C ARG A 303 -15.05 5.52 -8.05
N ARG A 304 -15.01 5.45 -6.71
CA ARG A 304 -13.87 5.84 -5.88
C ARG A 304 -13.59 4.73 -4.90
N GLN A 305 -12.39 4.17 -4.93
CA GLN A 305 -12.02 3.09 -4.00
C GLN A 305 -10.65 3.32 -3.39
N VAL A 306 -10.50 2.86 -2.16
CA VAL A 306 -9.22 2.82 -1.45
C VAL A 306 -8.95 1.38 -1.07
N PHE A 307 -7.82 0.87 -1.53
CA PHE A 307 -7.36 -0.48 -1.28
C PHE A 307 -6.12 -0.48 -0.42
N MET A 308 -5.93 -1.58 0.30
CA MET A 308 -4.66 -1.89 0.90
C MET A 308 -4.25 -3.33 0.59
N VAL A 309 -2.98 -3.47 0.21
CA VAL A 309 -2.25 -4.73 0.08
C VAL A 309 -0.95 -4.60 0.86
N SER A 310 -0.28 -5.70 1.13
CA SER A 310 0.99 -5.64 1.85
C SER A 310 2.00 -6.68 1.42
N LEU A 311 3.26 -6.36 1.70
CA LEU A 311 4.38 -7.27 1.64
C LEU A 311 5.13 -7.18 2.96
N GLY A 312 5.31 -8.31 3.63
CA GLY A 312 6.08 -8.40 4.88
C GLY A 312 7.50 -8.92 4.66
N GLY A 313 8.25 -9.02 5.76
CA GLY A 313 9.60 -9.58 5.78
C GLY A 313 10.71 -8.54 5.72
N PHE A 314 10.38 -7.24 5.80
CA PHE A 314 11.36 -6.15 5.76
C PHE A 314 12.16 -5.97 7.05
N ASP A 315 11.72 -6.59 8.14
CA ASP A 315 12.46 -6.62 9.40
C ASP A 315 13.48 -7.76 9.34
N THR A 316 14.56 -7.58 8.58
CA THR A 316 15.43 -8.72 8.24
C THR A 316 16.35 -9.11 9.40
N HIS A 317 16.70 -8.17 10.31
CA HIS A 317 17.71 -8.27 11.41
C HIS A 317 19.13 -8.66 10.98
N ASP A 318 19.26 -9.57 10.04
CA ASP A 318 20.48 -10.01 9.39
C ASP A 318 20.25 -10.19 7.87
N ALA A 319 21.30 -10.62 7.17
CA ALA A 319 21.27 -10.98 5.74
C ALA A 319 20.54 -9.97 4.84
N GLN A 320 20.58 -8.67 5.22
CA GLN A 320 19.81 -7.59 4.57
C GLN A 320 20.00 -7.59 3.06
N MET A 321 21.26 -7.69 2.59
CA MET A 321 21.57 -7.67 1.16
C MET A 321 20.90 -8.80 0.38
N THR A 322 20.71 -9.98 0.99
CA THR A 322 20.03 -11.11 0.36
C THR A 322 18.51 -11.00 0.50
N ASN A 323 18.03 -10.79 1.72
CA ASN A 323 16.60 -10.79 2.04
C ASN A 323 15.88 -9.60 1.41
N HIS A 324 16.45 -8.40 1.51
CA HIS A 324 15.88 -7.19 0.92
C HIS A 324 15.87 -7.26 -0.61
N THR A 325 16.94 -7.72 -1.25
CA THR A 325 16.99 -7.90 -2.71
C THR A 325 15.90 -8.87 -3.20
N ARG A 326 15.66 -9.97 -2.49
CA ARG A 326 14.55 -10.89 -2.78
C ARG A 326 13.18 -10.18 -2.68
N LEU A 327 12.97 -9.37 -1.64
CA LEU A 327 11.73 -8.59 -1.46
C LEU A 327 11.56 -7.52 -2.55
N MET A 328 12.64 -6.88 -2.98
CA MET A 328 12.64 -5.92 -4.09
C MET A 328 12.22 -6.60 -5.40
N GLY A 329 12.72 -7.81 -5.69
CA GLY A 329 12.25 -8.59 -6.84
C GLY A 329 10.77 -8.98 -6.76
N GLN A 330 10.26 -9.28 -5.57
CA GLN A 330 8.83 -9.54 -5.36
C GLN A 330 7.97 -8.28 -5.58
N LEU A 331 8.42 -7.14 -5.07
CA LEU A 331 7.76 -5.85 -5.24
C LEU A 331 7.76 -5.41 -6.71
N ASP A 332 8.91 -5.54 -7.38
CA ASP A 332 9.10 -5.23 -8.80
C ASP A 332 8.12 -5.98 -9.69
N PHE A 333 8.08 -7.31 -9.56
CA PHE A 333 7.17 -8.14 -10.34
C PHE A 333 5.70 -7.81 -10.06
N ALA A 334 5.33 -7.68 -8.78
CA ALA A 334 3.93 -7.53 -8.39
C ALA A 334 3.34 -6.19 -8.86
N LEU A 335 4.09 -5.10 -8.74
CA LEU A 335 3.66 -3.77 -9.19
C LEU A 335 3.58 -3.69 -10.72
N ASP A 336 4.53 -4.27 -11.44
CA ASP A 336 4.50 -4.28 -12.90
C ASP A 336 3.34 -5.13 -13.45
N ALA A 337 3.10 -6.32 -12.87
CA ALA A 337 1.93 -7.13 -13.23
C ALA A 337 0.62 -6.37 -12.93
N PHE A 338 0.55 -5.65 -11.80
CA PHE A 338 -0.62 -4.84 -11.47
C PHE A 338 -0.84 -3.71 -12.46
N TYR A 339 0.21 -2.96 -12.80
CA TYR A 339 0.13 -1.88 -13.79
C TYR A 339 -0.37 -2.40 -15.15
N ARG A 340 0.21 -3.50 -15.65
CA ARG A 340 -0.20 -4.15 -16.90
C ARG A 340 -1.67 -4.59 -16.87
N ALA A 341 -2.12 -5.21 -15.79
CA ALA A 341 -3.52 -5.63 -15.62
C ALA A 341 -4.51 -4.46 -15.54
N THR A 342 -4.07 -3.26 -15.14
CA THR A 342 -4.93 -2.06 -15.14
C THR A 342 -4.99 -1.33 -16.47
N ALA A 343 -4.15 -1.74 -17.43
CA ALA A 343 -4.03 -1.14 -18.75
C ALA A 343 -4.50 -2.07 -19.89
N GLU A 344 -4.91 -3.31 -19.59
CA GLU A 344 -5.42 -4.29 -20.56
C GLU A 344 -6.90 -4.13 -20.91
#